data_AF-A0A849P500-F1
#
_entry.id   AF-A0A849P500-F1
#
_cell.length_a   1.000
_cell.length_b   1.000
_cell.length_c   1.000
_cell.angle_alpha   90.00
_cell.angle_beta   90.00
_cell.angle_gamma   90.00
#
_symmetry.space_group_name_H-M   'P 1'
#
loop_
_entity.id
_entity.type
_entity.pdbx_description
1 polymer ?
#
loop_
_entity_poly.entity_id
_entity_poly.type
_entity_poly.pdbx_seq_one_letter_code
_entity_poly.pdbx_strand_id
1 'polypeptide(L)'
;MRNKFLLFCGFFIIHCTSWAQDIPLEPGYTDYDKHKAVITCMQYIYVEKHQQAPAEEDVFPLCEQRFLSLSRTLSHDDFAKALAASDEQLLKIYYDTLFGIPSEPVPADTPSIPRALDAPTVPNSN
;
A
#
# COMPACT_ATOMS: atom_id res chain seq x y z
N MET A 1 48.38 18.47 -34.04
CA MET A 1 48.40 17.38 -33.04
C MET A 1 47.63 17.86 -31.80
N ARG A 2 46.66 17.08 -31.31
CA ARG A 2 46.18 16.91 -29.90
C ARG A 2 46.01 18.19 -29.05
N ASN A 3 44.93 18.48 -28.32
CA ASN A 3 43.81 17.67 -27.84
C ASN A 3 42.75 18.62 -27.26
N LYS A 4 41.49 18.17 -27.34
CA LYS A 4 40.29 18.69 -26.67
C LYS A 4 40.50 18.88 -25.16
N PHE A 5 40.03 20.00 -24.61
CA PHE A 5 39.52 20.07 -23.23
C PHE A 5 38.34 21.04 -23.20
N LEU A 6 37.16 20.49 -23.51
CA LEU A 6 35.88 21.09 -23.19
C LEU A 6 35.74 21.14 -21.67
N LEU A 7 35.78 22.35 -21.11
CA LEU A 7 35.31 22.64 -19.75
C LEU A 7 33.78 22.54 -19.74
N PHE A 8 33.25 21.32 -19.69
CA PHE A 8 31.94 21.10 -19.08
C PHE A 8 32.18 21.03 -17.58
N CYS A 9 31.86 22.11 -16.87
CA CYS A 9 31.59 22.05 -15.44
C CYS A 9 30.32 21.22 -15.23
N GLY A 10 30.45 19.91 -15.40
CA GLY A 10 29.60 18.94 -14.74
C GLY A 10 30.06 18.83 -13.30
N PHE A 11 29.24 19.29 -12.38
CA PHE A 11 29.08 18.61 -11.11
C PHE A 11 27.61 18.68 -10.78
N PHE A 12 26.97 17.52 -10.99
CA PHE A 12 25.66 17.17 -10.46
C PHE A 12 25.51 17.74 -9.05
N ILE A 13 24.67 18.78 -8.92
CA ILE A 13 23.96 19.01 -7.66
C ILE A 13 22.99 17.83 -7.58
N ILE A 14 23.46 16.76 -6.94
CA ILE A 14 22.62 15.68 -6.45
C ILE A 14 21.66 16.35 -5.48
N HIS A 15 20.52 16.77 -6.02
CA HIS A 15 19.33 17.03 -5.24
C HIS A 15 19.01 15.72 -4.53
N CYS A 16 19.41 15.59 -3.27
CA CYS A 16 18.79 14.65 -2.36
C CYS A 16 17.38 15.18 -2.06
N THR A 17 16.50 15.09 -3.05
CA THR A 17 15.07 15.23 -2.83
C THR A 17 14.65 13.98 -2.07
N SER A 18 14.61 14.09 -0.75
CA SER A 18 13.78 13.23 0.08
C SER A 18 12.33 13.47 -0.33
N TRP A 19 11.84 12.69 -1.29
CA TRP A 19 10.41 12.67 -1.61
C TRP A 19 9.75 11.76 -0.57
N ALA A 20 9.47 12.28 0.63
CA ALA A 20 8.36 11.77 1.41
C ALA A 20 7.10 12.14 0.62
N GLN A 21 6.72 11.30 -0.34
CA GLN A 21 5.51 11.52 -1.12
C GLN A 21 4.35 11.21 -0.19
N ASP A 22 3.65 12.25 0.27
CA ASP A 22 2.32 12.13 0.85
C ASP A 22 1.37 11.68 -0.27
N ILE A 23 1.39 10.39 -0.58
CA ILE A 23 0.52 9.81 -1.59
C ILE A 23 -0.89 9.77 -0.99
N PRO A 24 -1.88 10.44 -1.62
CA PRO A 24 -3.22 10.48 -1.09
C PRO A 24 -3.79 9.06 -1.02
N LEU A 25 -4.21 8.67 0.19
CA LEU A 25 -4.92 7.43 0.45
C LEU A 25 -6.36 7.54 -0.06
N GLU A 26 -7.00 6.39 -0.31
CA GLU A 26 -8.45 6.37 -0.52
C GLU A 26 -9.16 7.04 0.66
N PRO A 27 -10.26 7.79 0.43
CA PRO A 27 -10.99 8.45 1.51
C PRO A 27 -11.44 7.45 2.59
N GLY A 28 -11.30 7.84 3.85
CA GLY A 28 -11.71 7.04 5.00
C GLY A 28 -10.57 6.33 5.73
N TYR A 29 -9.45 6.06 5.05
CA TYR A 29 -8.26 5.52 5.70
C TYR A 29 -7.66 6.51 6.70
N THR A 30 -7.38 6.01 7.91
CA THR A 30 -6.72 6.79 8.96
C THR A 30 -5.24 6.44 9.06
N ASP A 31 -4.45 7.32 9.68
CA ASP A 31 -3.04 7.03 10.01
C ASP A 31 -2.90 5.83 10.95
N TYR A 32 -3.95 5.53 11.73
CA TYR A 32 -4.00 4.36 12.59
C TYR A 32 -4.14 3.06 11.77
N ASP A 33 -4.97 3.07 10.73
CA ASP A 33 -5.13 1.94 9.81
C ASP A 33 -3.82 1.65 9.07
N LYS A 34 -3.17 2.72 8.59
CA LYS A 34 -1.83 2.64 8.00
C LYS A 34 -0.83 2.01 8.96
N HIS A 35 -0.71 2.55 10.18
CA HIS A 35 0.24 2.04 11.17
C HIS A 35 0.02 0.56 11.49
N LYS A 36 -1.24 0.14 11.68
CA LYS A 36 -1.56 -1.27 11.92
C LYS A 36 -1.09 -2.15 10.77
N ALA A 37 -1.49 -1.82 9.55
CA ALA A 37 -1.18 -2.63 8.38
C ALA A 37 0.34 -2.72 8.14
N VAL A 38 1.06 -1.61 8.30
CA VAL A 38 2.52 -1.55 8.17
C VAL A 38 3.20 -2.40 9.26
N ILE A 39 2.81 -2.24 10.53
CA ILE A 39 3.37 -3.04 11.63
C ILE A 39 3.09 -4.54 11.43
N THR A 40 1.88 -4.91 10.98
CA THR A 40 1.54 -6.31 10.67
C THR A 40 2.43 -6.87 9.57
N CYS A 41 2.65 -6.12 8.49
CA CYS A 41 3.58 -6.51 7.42
C CYS A 41 5.01 -6.68 7.95
N MET A 42 5.49 -5.73 8.76
CA MET A 42 6.83 -5.80 9.35
C MET A 42 6.96 -7.05 10.22
N GLN A 43 6.02 -7.26 11.15
CA GLN A 43 6.00 -8.43 12.04
C GLN A 43 6.03 -9.74 11.27
N TYR A 44 5.25 -9.85 10.19
CA TYR A 44 5.28 -11.04 9.33
C TYR A 44 6.68 -11.28 8.74
N ILE A 45 7.31 -10.25 8.18
CA ILE A 45 8.66 -10.37 7.60
C ILE A 45 9.71 -10.72 8.67
N TYR A 46 9.64 -10.09 9.84
CA TYR A 46 10.54 -10.39 10.95
C TYR A 46 10.38 -11.82 11.45
N VAL A 47 9.15 -12.29 11.62
CA VAL A 47 8.87 -13.66 12.07
C VAL A 47 9.30 -14.69 11.03
N GLU A 48 9.14 -14.42 9.73
CA GLU A 48 9.58 -15.37 8.71
C GLU A 48 11.11 -15.38 8.51
N LYS A 49 11.74 -14.21 8.43
CA LYS A 49 13.13 -14.10 7.97
C LYS A 49 14.17 -13.96 9.09
N HIS A 50 13.75 -13.52 10.27
CA HIS A 50 14.66 -13.05 11.33
C HIS A 50 14.49 -13.81 12.64
N GLN A 51 14.09 -15.09 12.57
CA GLN A 51 13.97 -15.94 13.78
C GLN A 51 15.30 -16.17 14.50
N GLN A 52 16.42 -16.07 13.79
CA GLN A 52 17.75 -16.40 14.33
C GLN A 52 18.68 -15.18 14.45
N ALA A 53 18.49 -14.16 13.62
CA ALA A 53 19.30 -12.94 13.62
C ALA A 53 18.41 -11.72 13.34
N PRO A 54 18.63 -10.57 14.02
CA PRO A 54 17.85 -9.36 13.80
C PRO A 54 17.95 -8.89 12.34
N ALA A 55 16.95 -8.15 11.85
CA ALA A 55 17.06 -7.60 10.50
C ALA A 55 18.11 -6.51 10.45
N GLU A 56 19.02 -6.64 9.48
CA GLU A 56 20.00 -5.61 9.15
C GLU A 56 19.38 -4.50 8.29
N GLU A 57 18.30 -4.80 7.57
CA GLU A 57 17.61 -3.88 6.66
C GLU A 57 16.25 -3.43 7.24
N ASP A 58 15.94 -2.14 7.04
CA ASP A 58 14.65 -1.58 7.40
C ASP A 58 13.59 -1.97 6.36
N VAL A 59 12.59 -2.72 6.81
CA VAL A 59 11.47 -3.21 5.98
C VAL A 59 10.28 -2.25 6.00
N PHE A 60 10.34 -1.15 6.76
CA PHE A 60 9.27 -0.16 6.83
C PHE A 60 8.89 0.43 5.47
N PRO A 61 9.82 0.88 4.59
CA PRO A 61 9.45 1.44 3.29
C PRO A 61 8.74 0.43 2.37
N LEU A 62 9.12 -0.84 2.45
CA LEU A 62 8.47 -1.91 1.71
C LEU A 62 7.02 -2.09 2.20
N CYS A 63 6.81 -2.11 3.51
CA CYS A 63 5.49 -2.28 4.09
C CYS A 63 4.57 -1.07 3.86
N GLU A 64 5.12 0.15 3.82
CA GLU A 64 4.36 1.34 3.40
C GLU A 64 3.91 1.23 1.94
N GLN A 65 4.79 0.78 1.04
CA GLN A 65 4.43 0.56 -0.36
C GLN A 65 3.33 -0.48 -0.50
N ARG A 66 3.38 -1.57 0.28
CA ARG A 66 2.35 -2.61 0.25
C ARG A 66 1.01 -2.11 0.81
N PHE A 67 1.04 -1.31 1.87
CA PHE A 67 -0.17 -0.65 2.37
C PHE A 67 -0.78 0.29 1.31
N LEU A 68 0.05 1.04 0.57
CA LEU A 68 -0.43 1.87 -0.52
C LEU A 68 -1.07 1.04 -1.65
N SER A 69 -0.53 -0.14 -1.94
CA SER A 69 -1.16 -1.07 -2.88
C SER A 69 -2.50 -1.56 -2.35
N LEU A 70 -2.58 -1.89 -1.06
CA LEU A 70 -3.79 -2.35 -0.39
C LEU A 70 -4.89 -1.27 -0.41
N SER A 71 -4.57 -0.02 -0.07
CA SER A 71 -5.53 1.08 -0.02
C SER A 71 -6.07 1.48 -1.40
N ARG A 72 -5.40 1.08 -2.48
CA ARG A 72 -5.90 1.20 -3.85
C ARG A 72 -6.72 0.00 -4.31
N THR A 73 -6.59 -1.13 -3.63
CA THR A 73 -7.26 -2.38 -3.98
C THR A 73 -8.57 -2.55 -3.22
N LEU A 74 -8.59 -2.16 -1.95
CA LEU A 74 -9.76 -2.24 -1.08
C LEU A 74 -10.27 -0.83 -0.75
N SER A 75 -11.58 -0.67 -0.75
CA SER A 75 -12.22 0.48 -0.11
C SER A 75 -12.00 0.43 1.41
N HIS A 76 -12.13 1.55 2.11
CA HIS A 76 -12.02 1.57 3.58
C HIS A 76 -13.06 0.66 4.25
N ASP A 77 -14.28 0.60 3.72
CA ASP A 77 -15.34 -0.29 4.21
C ASP A 77 -14.96 -1.76 4.06
N ASP A 78 -14.39 -2.15 2.93
CA ASP A 78 -13.98 -3.54 2.68
C ASP A 78 -12.73 -3.91 3.49
N PHE A 79 -11.84 -2.95 3.72
CA PHE A 79 -10.75 -3.10 4.69
C PHE A 79 -11.27 -3.33 6.11
N ALA A 80 -12.28 -2.58 6.56
CA ALA A 80 -12.89 -2.78 7.87
C ALA A 80 -13.57 -4.15 7.98
N LYS A 81 -14.26 -4.60 6.93
CA LYS A 81 -14.84 -5.96 6.86
C LYS A 81 -13.79 -7.05 6.89
N ALA A 82 -12.66 -6.85 6.21
CA ALA A 82 -11.52 -7.76 6.26
C ALA A 82 -10.96 -7.85 7.68
N LEU A 83 -10.74 -6.71 8.36
CA LEU A 83 -10.26 -6.69 9.75
C LEU A 83 -11.25 -7.33 10.74
N ALA A 84 -12.55 -7.23 10.48
CA ALA A 84 -13.57 -7.91 11.26
C ALA A 84 -13.66 -9.43 10.98
N ALA A 85 -12.84 -9.96 10.06
CA ALA A 85 -12.90 -11.33 9.57
C ALA A 85 -14.31 -11.75 9.11
N SER A 86 -15.08 -10.78 8.62
CA SER A 86 -16.48 -10.98 8.22
C SER A 86 -16.63 -11.55 6.80
N ASP A 87 -15.59 -11.42 5.98
CA ASP A 87 -15.53 -11.90 4.61
C ASP A 87 -14.14 -12.53 4.36
N GLU A 88 -14.13 -13.82 4.06
CA GLU A 88 -12.90 -14.60 3.86
C GLU A 88 -12.14 -14.17 2.60
N GLN A 89 -12.84 -13.72 1.56
CA GLN A 89 -12.23 -13.26 0.31
C GLN A 89 -11.52 -11.92 0.53
N LEU A 90 -12.16 -10.99 1.24
CA LEU A 90 -11.53 -9.71 1.61
C LEU A 90 -10.34 -9.90 2.54
N LEU A 91 -10.45 -10.85 3.49
CA LEU A 91 -9.34 -11.23 4.38
C LEU A 91 -8.15 -11.78 3.59
N LYS A 92 -8.40 -12.60 2.58
CA LYS A 92 -7.36 -13.13 1.69
C LYS A 92 -6.67 -12.00 0.91
N ILE A 93 -7.44 -11.10 0.30
CA ILE A 93 -6.89 -9.94 -0.44
C ILE A 93 -6.03 -9.07 0.48
N TYR A 94 -6.49 -8.84 1.71
CA TYR A 94 -5.76 -8.08 2.74
C TYR A 94 -4.37 -8.66 3.00
N TYR A 95 -4.30 -9.95 3.33
CA TYR A 95 -3.02 -10.58 3.66
C TYR A 95 -2.14 -10.82 2.43
N ASP A 96 -2.70 -11.25 1.29
CA ASP A 96 -1.92 -11.46 0.06
C ASP A 96 -1.20 -10.17 -0.36
N THR A 97 -1.91 -9.03 -0.31
CA THR A 97 -1.35 -7.72 -0.68
C THR A 97 -0.30 -7.25 0.33
N LEU A 98 -0.55 -7.41 1.63
CA LEU A 98 0.40 -6.97 2.68
C LEU A 98 1.63 -7.86 2.79
N PHE A 99 1.51 -9.15 2.52
CA PHE A 99 2.61 -10.11 2.63
C PHE A 99 3.33 -10.30 1.30
N GLY A 100 2.76 -9.82 0.19
CA GLY A 100 3.34 -9.96 -1.14
C GLY A 100 3.38 -11.41 -1.58
N ILE A 101 2.43 -12.22 -1.10
CA ILE A 101 2.23 -13.59 -1.57
C ILE A 101 1.56 -13.45 -2.93
N PRO A 102 2.13 -13.99 -4.02
CA PRO A 102 1.48 -13.93 -5.33
C PRO A 102 0.12 -14.61 -5.22
N SER A 103 -0.95 -13.82 -5.25
CA SER A 103 -2.30 -14.34 -5.32
C SER A 103 -2.46 -15.05 -6.65
N GLU A 104 -2.95 -16.30 -6.63
CA GLU A 104 -3.35 -16.96 -7.87
C GLU A 104 -4.32 -16.04 -8.64
N PRO A 105 -4.20 -15.98 -9.98
CA PRO A 105 -5.02 -15.10 -10.80
C PRO A 105 -6.49 -15.30 -10.45
N VAL A 106 -7.12 -14.22 -9.99
CA VAL A 106 -8.55 -14.21 -9.67
C VAL A 106 -9.30 -14.62 -10.95
N PRO A 107 -10.06 -15.74 -10.94
CA PRO A 107 -10.83 -16.14 -12.10
C PRO A 107 -11.81 -15.02 -12.47
N ALA A 108 -11.90 -14.72 -13.76
CA ALA A 108 -12.66 -13.61 -14.34
C ALA A 108 -14.17 -13.64 -14.04
N ASP A 109 -14.67 -14.73 -13.43
CA ASP A 109 -16.06 -14.93 -13.06
C ASP A 109 -16.39 -14.43 -11.64
N THR A 110 -15.47 -13.75 -10.96
CA THR A 110 -15.79 -13.08 -9.69
C THR A 110 -16.79 -11.96 -9.98
N PRO A 111 -18.02 -12.02 -9.43
CA PRO A 111 -19.02 -10.98 -9.66
C PRO A 111 -18.43 -9.65 -9.21
N SER A 112 -18.25 -8.72 -10.16
CA SER A 112 -17.92 -7.35 -9.86
C SER A 112 -18.95 -6.82 -8.88
N ILE A 113 -18.53 -6.58 -7.63
CA ILE A 113 -19.36 -6.00 -6.58
C ILE A 113 -19.98 -4.73 -7.18
N PRO A 114 -21.32 -4.64 -7.29
CA PRO A 114 -21.93 -3.45 -7.85
C PRO A 114 -21.56 -2.28 -6.95
N ARG A 115 -20.79 -1.34 -7.52
CA ARG A 115 -20.51 -0.03 -6.96
C ARG A 115 -21.86 0.66 -6.77
N ALA A 116 -22.43 0.51 -5.57
CA ALA A 116 -23.70 1.12 -5.19
C ALA A 116 -23.50 2.64 -5.17
N LEU A 117 -23.76 3.23 -6.33
CA LEU A 117 -23.96 4.64 -6.52
C LEU A 117 -25.40 4.92 -6.05
N ASP A 118 -25.58 5.35 -4.80
CA ASP A 118 -26.81 6.04 -4.43
C ASP A 118 -26.48 7.22 -3.51
N ALA A 119 -26.69 8.40 -4.08
CA ALA A 119 -26.59 9.70 -3.44
C ALA A 119 -27.63 9.85 -2.32
N PRO A 120 -27.37 10.67 -1.29
CA PRO A 120 -28.39 11.02 -0.31
C PRO A 120 -29.47 11.89 -0.97
N THR A 121 -30.69 11.36 -1.10
CA THR A 121 -31.86 12.18 -1.42
C THR A 121 -32.30 12.89 -0.14
N VAL A 122 -32.07 14.20 -0.10
CA VAL A 122 -32.51 15.12 0.95
C VAL A 122 -34.05 15.12 1.00
N PRO A 123 -34.71 15.04 2.17
CA PRO A 123 -36.15 15.21 2.26
C PRO A 123 -36.46 16.71 2.18
N ASN A 124 -37.34 17.13 1.26
CA ASN A 124 -37.93 18.46 1.37
C ASN A 124 -39.45 18.35 1.46
N SER A 125 -39.93 18.91 2.57
CA SER A 125 -41.32 19.13 2.95
C SER A 125 -41.87 20.31 2.17
N ASN A 126 -43.02 20.12 1.51
CA ASN A 126 -44.14 21.08 1.45
C ASN A 126 -45.36 20.42 0.82
#